data_AF-A0A2A4ISK0-F1
#
_entry.id   AF-A0A2A4ISK0-F1
#
_cell.length_a   1.000
_cell.length_b   1.000
_cell.length_c   1.000
_cell.angle_alpha   90.00
_cell.angle_beta   90.00
_cell.angle_gamma   90.00
#
_symmetry.space_group_name_H-M   'P 1'
#
loop_
_entity.id
_entity.type
_entity.pdbx_description
1 polymer ?
#
loop_
_entity_poly.entity_id
_entity_poly.type
_entity_poly.pdbx_seq_one_letter_code
_entity_poly.pdbx_strand_id
1 'polypeptide(L)' 'MSIYDYTVKDAEGKDINLKEYEGKVLLIVNTATK' A
#
# COMPACT_ATOMS: atom_id res chain seq x y z
N MET A 1 3.02 -7.71 -13.80
CA MET A 1 2.39 -7.46 -12.49
C MET A 1 2.85 -6.09 -12.04
N SER A 2 1.90 -5.20 -11.73
CA SER A 2 2.17 -3.89 -11.18
C SER A 2 1.89 -3.89 -9.68
N ILE A 3 2.45 -2.93 -8.93
CA ILE A 3 2.11 -2.75 -7.52
C ILE A 3 0.63 -2.40 -7.32
N TYR A 4 -0.04 -1.87 -8.36
CA TYR A 4 -1.44 -1.47 -8.33
C TYR A 4 -2.42 -2.65 -8.35
N ASP A 5 -1.93 -3.88 -8.60
CA ASP A 5 -2.75 -5.08 -8.58
C ASP A 5 -2.98 -5.64 -7.15
N TYR A 6 -2.29 -5.08 -6.14
CA TYR A 6 -2.35 -5.56 -4.77
C TYR A 6 -3.35 -4.79 -3.91
N THR A 7 -4.03 -5.56 -3.06
CA THR A 7 -4.79 -5.04 -1.91
C THR A 7 -3.98 -5.28 -0.66
N VAL A 8 -3.82 -4.25 0.15
CA VAL A 8 -3.11 -4.31 1.44
C VAL A 8 -4.04 -3.85 2.56
N LYS A 9 -3.68 -4.15 3.80
CA LYS A 9 -4.40 -3.63 4.97
C LYS A 9 -3.76 -2.34 5.44
N ASP A 10 -4.59 -1.35 5.76
CA ASP A 10 -4.13 -0.15 6.45
C ASP A 10 -3.93 -0.40 7.96
N ALA A 11 -3.54 0.65 8.68
CA ALA A 11 -3.29 0.59 10.12
C ALA A 11 -4.55 0.26 10.95
N GLU A 12 -5.74 0.46 10.40
CA GLU A 12 -7.03 0.13 11.03
C GLU A 12 -7.53 -1.26 10.62
N GLY A 13 -6.76 -1.98 9.78
CA GLY A 13 -7.06 -3.32 9.31
C GLY A 13 -8.02 -3.37 8.11
N LYS A 14 -8.39 -2.21 7.55
CA LYS A 14 -9.25 -2.09 6.37
C LYS A 14 -8.44 -2.42 5.12
N ASP A 15 -9.08 -3.13 4.20
CA ASP A 15 -8.49 -3.44 2.91
C ASP A 15 -8.51 -2.20 2.00
N ILE A 16 -7.34 -1.84 1.47
CA ILE A 16 -7.11 -0.73 0.55
C ILE A 16 -6.43 -1.24 -0.72
N ASN A 17 -6.95 -0.82 -1.88
CA ASN A 17 -6.38 -1.19 -3.17
C ASN A 17 -5.31 -0.17 -3.58
N LEU A 18 -4.08 -0.64 -3.88
CA LEU A 18 -2.98 0.24 -4.25
C LEU A 18 -3.23 1.00 -5.57
N LYS A 19 -4.15 0.54 -6.41
CA LYS A 19 -4.58 1.25 -7.64
C LYS A 19 -5.09 2.66 -7.39
N GLU A 20 -5.62 2.96 -6.19
CA GLU A 20 -6.05 4.33 -5.82
C GLU A 20 -4.90 5.35 -5.83
N TYR A 21 -3.66 4.88 -5.83
CA TYR A 21 -2.45 5.70 -5.83
C TYR A 21 -1.77 5.78 -7.20
N GLU A 22 -2.37 5.20 -8.25
CA GLU A 22 -1.84 5.25 -9.61
C GLU A 22 -1.65 6.70 -10.09
N GLY A 23 -0.49 6.98 -10.69
CA GLY A 23 -0.09 8.33 -11.12
C GLY A 23 0.56 9.20 -10.04
N LYS A 24 0.66 8.72 -8.79
CA LYS A 24 1.42 9.39 -7.72
C LYS A 24 2.78 8.74 -7.53
N VAL A 25 3.77 9.52 -7.09
CA VAL A 25 5.06 8.99 -6.64
C VAL A 25 4.87 8.38 -5.25
N LEU A 26 5.32 7.14 -5.06
CA LEU A 26 5.15 6.39 -3.82
C LEU A 26 6.48 6.03 -3.19
N LEU A 27 6.55 6.14 -1.86
CA LEU A 27 7.65 5.67 -1.04
C LEU A 27 7.17 4.49 -0.20
N ILE A 28 7.78 3.33 -0.39
CA ILE A 28 7.48 2.10 0.36
C ILE A 28 8.58 1.86 1.38
N VAL A 29 8.22 1.76 2.66
CA VAL A 29 9.16 1.56 3.77
C VAL A 29 8.69 0.38 4.60
N ASN A 30 9.60 -0.54 4.92
CA ASN A 30 9.37 -1.56 5.93
C ASN A 30 9.79 -1.03 7.30
N THR A 31 8.87 -1.05 8.26
CA THR A 31 9.11 -0.61 9.65
C THR A 31 8.86 -1.77 10.62
N ALA A 32 9.56 -1.78 11.75
CA ALA A 32 9.34 -2.72 12.84
C ALA A 32 9.25 -1.96 14.17
N THR A 33 8.37 -2.39 15.06
CA THR A 33 8.37 -1.95 16.47
C THR A 33 9.38 -2.78 17.26
N LYS A 34 9.88 -2.24 18.36
CA LYS A 34 10.81 -2.95 19.27
C LYS A 34 10.12 -4.10 19.99
#